data_AF-A0A7Z0RQN1-F1
#
_entry.id   AF-A0A7Z0RQN1-F1
#
_cell.length_a   1.000
_cell.length_b   1.000
_cell.length_c   1.000
_cell.angle_alpha   90.00
_cell.angle_beta   90.00
_cell.angle_gamma   90.00
#
_symmetry.space_group_name_H-M   'P 1'
#
loop_
_entity.id
_entity.type
_entity.pdbx_description
1 polymer ?
#
loop_
_entity_poly.entity_id
_entity_poly.type
_entity_poly.pdbx_seq_one_letter_code
_entity_poly.pdbx_strand_id
1 'polypeptide(L)'
;MLLDSINYCVKGILLTIKREARLLSQPLKPMEYQNTYALAVSQTFAKKHQLAKISDLAKIQSQLQAGFSLEFNDRPDGYLGLEKVYGLSFKVNTMEPSLRYQAIQTGAVNLIDAYSTDSQLKQYNLLILEDDRQLFPPYQGAPLMRADLLEKHSELEGILNQLAGKITASQMSEMNYQVDVEGKTAASVAHDYLVKEKLLQQ
;
A
#
# COMPACT_ATOMS: atom_id res chain seq x y z
N MET A 1 -14.46 12.44 8.57
CA MET A 1 -15.23 12.50 7.31
C MET A 1 -14.42 12.16 6.05
N LEU A 2 -13.26 11.48 6.16
CA LEU A 2 -12.55 10.87 5.01
C LEU A 2 -11.94 9.49 5.34
N LEU A 3 -12.23 8.93 6.53
CA LEU A 3 -11.85 7.58 6.94
C LEU A 3 -13.06 6.68 7.28
N ASP A 4 -14.29 7.20 7.24
CA ASP A 4 -15.50 6.47 7.62
C ASP A 4 -16.14 5.69 6.46
N SER A 5 -15.75 5.93 5.21
CA SER A 5 -16.40 5.35 4.03
C SER A 5 -15.96 3.91 3.73
N ILE A 6 -14.79 3.49 4.22
CA ILE A 6 -14.20 2.17 3.93
C ILE A 6 -14.67 1.12 4.95
N ASN A 7 -14.93 1.50 6.20
CA ASN A 7 -15.16 0.53 7.28
C ASN A 7 -16.61 0.02 7.43
N TYR A 8 -17.62 0.76 6.97
CA TYR A 8 -19.02 0.29 7.01
C TYR A 8 -19.40 -0.58 5.80
N CYS A 9 -18.75 -0.39 4.65
CA CYS A 9 -18.99 -1.22 3.47
C CYS A 9 -18.44 -2.64 3.68
N VAL A 10 -17.24 -2.77 4.24
CA VAL A 10 -16.58 -4.08 4.45
C VAL A 10 -17.30 -4.96 5.48
N LYS A 11 -17.86 -4.39 6.56
CA LYS A 11 -18.57 -5.16 7.59
C LYS A 11 -19.96 -5.65 7.13
N GLY A 12 -20.64 -4.86 6.28
CA GLY A 12 -21.89 -5.26 5.60
C GLY A 12 -21.65 -6.28 4.47
N ILE A 13 -20.54 -6.13 3.74
CA ILE A 13 -20.06 -7.08 2.72
C ILE A 13 -19.73 -8.43 3.37
N LEU A 14 -19.00 -8.49 4.51
CA LEU A 14 -18.67 -9.77 5.17
C LEU A 14 -19.90 -10.54 5.70
N LEU A 15 -20.92 -9.85 6.21
CA LEU A 15 -22.15 -10.48 6.70
C LEU A 15 -23.09 -10.93 5.56
N THR A 16 -23.03 -10.26 4.40
CA THR A 16 -23.76 -10.64 3.18
C THR A 16 -23.05 -11.78 2.44
N ILE A 17 -21.71 -11.77 2.40
CA ILE A 17 -20.86 -12.84 1.84
C ILE A 17 -21.16 -14.20 2.50
N LYS A 18 -21.48 -14.25 3.80
CA LYS A 18 -21.77 -15.53 4.47
C LYS A 18 -23.05 -16.23 3.98
N ARG A 19 -23.97 -15.51 3.32
CA ARG A 19 -25.20 -16.06 2.73
C ARG A 19 -25.10 -16.25 1.21
N GLU A 20 -24.21 -15.54 0.53
CA GLU A 20 -24.04 -15.57 -0.94
C GLU A 20 -22.73 -16.18 -1.45
N ALA A 21 -21.87 -16.71 -0.58
CA ALA A 21 -20.58 -17.36 -0.93
C ALA A 21 -20.69 -18.56 -1.90
N ARG A 22 -21.88 -18.93 -2.37
CA ARG A 22 -22.04 -19.87 -3.50
C ARG A 22 -21.89 -19.22 -4.87
N LEU A 23 -21.96 -17.88 -4.96
CA LEU A 23 -21.98 -17.13 -6.24
C LEU A 23 -20.67 -16.36 -6.52
N LEU A 24 -19.81 -16.21 -5.52
CA LEU A 24 -18.43 -15.71 -5.64
C LEU A 24 -17.52 -16.89 -5.30
N SER A 25 -16.55 -17.35 -6.08
CA SER A 25 -15.39 -16.58 -6.54
C SER A 25 -14.38 -17.58 -7.11
N GLN A 26 -13.92 -17.39 -8.36
CA GLN A 26 -12.60 -17.89 -8.74
C GLN A 26 -11.61 -16.74 -8.59
N PRO A 27 -10.71 -16.77 -7.59
CA PRO A 27 -9.65 -15.79 -7.49
C PRO A 27 -8.70 -15.98 -8.68
N LEU A 28 -8.53 -14.92 -9.47
CA LEU A 28 -7.55 -14.90 -10.55
C LEU A 28 -6.14 -14.71 -9.98
N LYS A 29 -5.12 -14.92 -10.82
CA LYS A 29 -3.73 -14.81 -10.38
C LYS A 29 -3.43 -13.36 -9.96
N PRO A 30 -2.71 -13.16 -8.83
CA PRO A 30 -2.42 -11.82 -8.35
C PRO A 30 -1.41 -11.09 -9.23
N MET A 31 -1.50 -9.76 -9.19
CA MET A 31 -0.44 -8.84 -9.62
C MET A 31 0.75 -8.91 -8.65
N GLU A 32 1.89 -8.32 -9.03
CA GLU A 32 3.10 -8.34 -8.22
C GLU A 32 2.99 -7.44 -6.98
N TYR A 33 2.35 -6.28 -7.10
CA TYR A 33 2.28 -5.32 -6.00
C TYR A 33 1.57 -5.89 -4.77
N GLN A 34 2.02 -5.41 -3.62
CA GLN A 34 1.32 -5.52 -2.36
C GLN A 34 0.93 -4.11 -1.92
N ASN A 35 -0.30 -3.94 -1.43
CA ASN A 35 -0.76 -2.70 -0.79
C ASN A 35 -0.76 -2.92 0.74
N THR A 36 0.43 -3.11 1.29
CA THR A 36 0.64 -3.39 2.71
C THR A 36 1.19 -2.15 3.42
N TYR A 37 1.24 -2.20 4.74
CA TYR A 37 1.90 -1.16 5.52
C TYR A 37 3.38 -1.08 5.15
N ALA A 38 3.91 0.13 5.25
CA ALA A 38 5.28 0.46 4.98
C ALA A 38 5.75 1.49 6.01
N LEU A 39 7.05 1.50 6.28
CA LEU A 39 7.71 2.60 6.97
C LEU A 39 8.48 3.43 5.95
N ALA A 40 8.26 4.74 5.97
CA ALA A 40 8.88 5.66 5.05
C ALA A 40 9.67 6.76 5.77
N VAL A 41 10.81 7.11 5.18
CA VAL A 41 11.71 8.19 5.63
C VAL A 41 12.02 9.09 4.44
N SER A 42 12.53 10.30 4.68
CA SER A 42 13.04 11.12 3.58
C SER A 42 14.33 10.51 3.00
N GLN A 43 14.54 10.67 1.70
CA GLN A 43 15.76 10.19 1.02
C GLN A 43 17.05 10.76 1.65
N THR A 44 17.01 12.01 2.11
CA THR A 44 18.16 12.66 2.77
C THR A 44 18.43 12.05 4.14
N PHE A 45 17.40 11.77 4.93
CA PHE A 45 17.53 11.11 6.23
C PHE A 45 18.06 9.68 6.07
N ALA A 46 17.50 8.91 5.12
CA ALA A 46 17.97 7.56 4.80
C ALA A 46 19.47 7.55 4.45
N LYS A 47 19.91 8.42 3.53
CA LYS A 47 21.32 8.50 3.13
C LYS A 47 22.24 8.87 4.29
N LYS A 48 21.85 9.87 5.08
CA LYS A 48 22.64 10.33 6.25
C LYS A 48 22.85 9.22 7.27
N HIS A 49 21.84 8.39 7.49
CA HIS A 49 21.85 7.34 8.51
C HIS A 49 22.07 5.93 7.94
N GLN A 50 22.34 5.81 6.64
CA GLN A 50 22.55 4.55 5.92
C GLN A 50 21.38 3.56 6.11
N LEU A 51 20.15 4.06 5.99
CA LEU A 51 18.93 3.27 6.16
C LEU A 51 18.49 2.67 4.83
N ALA A 52 18.32 1.35 4.79
CA ALA A 52 17.65 0.65 3.70
C ALA A 52 16.53 -0.27 4.22
N LYS A 53 16.65 -0.75 5.45
CA LYS A 53 15.76 -1.74 6.06
C LYS A 53 15.14 -1.23 7.36
N ILE A 54 14.01 -1.81 7.77
CA ILE A 54 13.39 -1.49 9.07
C ILE A 54 14.34 -1.82 10.21
N SER A 55 15.11 -2.92 10.11
CA SER A 55 16.10 -3.27 11.14
C SER A 55 17.23 -2.27 11.31
N ASP A 56 17.53 -1.43 10.30
CA ASP A 56 18.54 -0.37 10.43
C ASP A 56 18.12 0.72 11.43
N LEU A 57 16.80 0.91 11.64
CA LEU A 57 16.26 1.90 12.57
C LEU A 57 16.71 1.66 14.01
N ALA A 58 17.01 0.41 14.39
CA ALA A 58 17.46 0.08 15.75
C ALA A 58 18.76 0.79 16.14
N LYS A 59 19.63 1.08 15.15
CA LYS A 59 20.92 1.78 15.34
C LYS A 59 20.74 3.25 15.70
N ILE A 60 19.59 3.84 15.36
CA ILE A 60 19.31 5.27 15.48
C ILE A 60 18.01 5.56 16.24
N GLN A 61 17.47 4.60 16.98
CA GLN A 61 16.13 4.69 17.59
C GLN A 61 15.92 5.94 18.46
N SER A 62 16.97 6.42 19.14
CA SER A 62 16.94 7.64 19.96
C SER A 62 16.81 8.94 19.15
N GLN A 63 17.06 8.89 17.84
CA GLN A 63 16.94 10.01 16.90
C GLN A 63 15.62 9.96 16.13
N LEU A 64 14.81 8.91 16.30
CA LEU A 64 13.55 8.76 15.60
C LEU A 64 12.48 9.67 16.22
N GLN A 65 11.82 10.41 15.36
CA GLN A 65 10.61 11.17 15.65
C GLN A 65 9.55 10.61 14.71
N ALA A 66 8.76 9.68 15.19
CA ALA A 66 7.78 8.99 14.37
C ALA A 66 6.46 9.73 14.32
N GLY A 67 5.87 9.86 13.13
CA GLY A 67 4.52 10.34 12.91
C GLY A 67 3.66 9.23 12.36
N PHE A 68 2.92 8.54 13.22
CA PHE A 68 2.08 7.41 12.83
C PHE A 68 0.60 7.72 12.91
N SER A 69 -0.20 7.05 12.09
CA SER A 69 -1.65 7.01 12.31
C SER A 69 -1.99 6.35 13.65
N LEU A 70 -3.12 6.76 14.26
CA LEU A 70 -3.59 6.14 15.50
C LEU A 70 -3.84 4.63 15.32
N GLU A 71 -4.40 4.25 14.17
CA GLU A 71 -4.60 2.83 13.83
C GLU A 71 -3.27 2.08 13.78
N PHE A 72 -2.27 2.57 13.04
CA PHE A 72 -0.99 1.88 12.94
C PHE A 72 -0.29 1.76 14.30
N ASN A 73 -0.43 2.75 15.18
CA ASN A 73 0.16 2.73 16.51
C ASN A 73 -0.34 1.55 17.37
N ASP A 74 -1.63 1.22 17.28
CA ASP A 74 -2.28 0.27 18.19
C ASP A 74 -2.34 -1.16 17.62
N ARG A 75 -1.90 -1.36 16.38
CA ARG A 75 -2.01 -2.64 15.68
C ARG A 75 -0.87 -3.62 16.02
N PRO A 76 -1.17 -4.94 16.15
CA PRO A 76 -0.14 -5.97 16.30
C PRO A 76 0.78 -6.12 15.08
N ASP A 77 0.26 -5.84 13.89
CA ASP A 77 0.99 -5.73 12.62
C ASP A 77 1.36 -4.27 12.29
N GLY A 78 1.35 -3.40 13.31
CA GLY A 78 1.78 -2.00 13.25
C GLY A 78 2.90 -1.73 14.26
N TYR A 79 2.83 -0.62 15.01
CA TYR A 79 3.89 -0.23 15.94
C TYR A 79 4.14 -1.25 17.06
N LEU A 80 3.09 -1.85 17.64
CA LEU A 80 3.26 -2.94 18.62
C LEU A 80 4.03 -4.14 18.03
N GLY A 81 3.88 -4.36 16.73
CA GLY A 81 4.63 -5.35 15.97
C GLY A 81 6.10 -4.96 15.77
N LEU A 82 6.37 -3.68 15.48
CA LEU A 82 7.73 -3.13 15.38
C LEU A 82 8.47 -3.29 16.71
N GLU A 83 7.81 -3.05 17.84
CA GLU A 83 8.40 -3.28 19.16
C GLU A 83 8.78 -4.75 19.37
N LYS A 84 7.89 -5.68 19.03
CA LYS A 84 8.10 -7.12 19.26
C LYS A 84 9.09 -7.77 18.28
N VAL A 85 8.97 -7.48 16.99
CA VAL A 85 9.71 -8.16 15.91
C VAL A 85 11.07 -7.50 15.68
N TYR A 86 11.14 -6.17 15.78
CA TYR A 86 12.36 -5.41 15.50
C TYR A 86 13.07 -4.92 16.76
N GLY A 87 12.44 -4.96 17.93
CA GLY A 87 13.02 -4.43 19.17
C GLY A 87 13.12 -2.90 19.15
N LEU A 88 12.29 -2.24 18.34
CA LEU A 88 12.25 -0.79 18.24
C LEU A 88 11.45 -0.22 19.41
N SER A 89 11.91 0.85 20.03
CA SER A 89 11.18 1.55 21.08
C SER A 89 11.47 3.03 20.97
N PHE A 90 10.50 3.82 20.50
CA PHE A 90 10.66 5.26 20.33
C PHE A 90 9.33 5.97 20.52
N LYS A 91 9.39 7.28 20.78
CA LYS A 91 8.19 8.08 20.94
C LYS A 91 7.49 8.26 19.59
N VAL A 92 6.20 7.92 19.55
CA VAL A 92 5.31 8.15 18.41
C VAL A 92 4.46 9.39 18.68
N ASN A 93 4.42 10.31 17.72
CA ASN A 93 3.45 11.38 17.65
C ASN A 93 2.30 10.93 16.75
N THR A 94 1.18 10.53 17.34
CA THR A 94 0.01 10.09 16.55
C THR A 94 -0.62 11.26 15.82
N MET A 95 -0.98 11.09 14.55
CA MET A 95 -1.58 12.14 13.72
C MET A 95 -2.50 11.56 12.64
N GLU A 96 -3.34 12.42 12.07
CA GLU A 96 -4.20 12.05 10.94
C GLU A 96 -3.36 11.63 9.71
N PRO A 97 -3.81 10.65 8.90
CA PRO A 97 -3.05 10.14 7.76
C PRO A 97 -2.65 11.19 6.72
N SER A 98 -3.44 12.25 6.54
CA SER A 98 -3.08 13.34 5.62
C SER A 98 -1.97 14.25 6.16
N LEU A 99 -1.85 14.38 7.49
CA LEU A 99 -0.90 15.27 8.15
C LEU A 99 0.51 14.68 8.22
N ARG A 100 0.66 13.35 8.28
CA ARG A 100 1.96 12.69 8.39
C ARG A 100 2.91 13.04 7.25
N TYR A 101 2.39 13.16 6.02
CA TYR A 101 3.21 13.51 4.86
C TYR A 101 3.70 14.96 4.89
N GLN A 102 2.87 15.89 5.37
CA GLN A 102 3.28 17.27 5.60
C GLN A 102 4.30 17.37 6.75
N ALA A 103 4.10 16.59 7.81
CA ALA A 103 4.99 16.55 8.97
C ALA A 103 6.40 16.03 8.59
N ILE A 104 6.49 14.98 7.76
CA ILE A 104 7.81 14.49 7.31
C ILE A 104 8.45 15.45 6.31
N GLN A 105 7.66 16.10 5.44
CA GLN A 105 8.17 17.10 4.49
C GLN A 105 8.79 18.31 5.21
N THR A 106 8.15 18.77 6.30
CA THR A 106 8.63 19.89 7.11
C THR A 106 9.73 19.50 8.09
N GLY A 107 10.01 18.20 8.26
CA GLY A 107 10.99 17.67 9.21
C GLY A 107 10.51 17.65 10.66
N ALA A 108 9.21 17.88 10.92
CA ALA A 108 8.61 17.74 12.25
C ALA A 108 8.60 16.28 12.74
N VAL A 109 8.63 15.33 11.80
CA VAL A 109 8.89 13.90 12.03
C VAL A 109 9.90 13.42 10.98
N ASN A 110 10.58 12.32 11.24
CA ASN A 110 11.57 11.74 10.31
C ASN A 110 11.29 10.28 9.92
N LEU A 111 10.19 9.71 10.46
CA LEU A 111 9.70 8.38 10.16
C LEU A 111 8.16 8.42 10.16
N ILE A 112 7.52 7.85 9.13
CA ILE A 112 6.06 7.75 9.07
C ILE A 112 5.62 6.35 8.68
N ASP A 113 4.38 5.99 9.03
CA ASP A 113 3.69 4.87 8.40
C ASP A 113 3.15 5.33 7.03
N ALA A 114 3.02 4.38 6.11
CA ALA A 114 2.47 4.57 4.78
C ALA A 114 1.84 3.27 4.30
N TYR A 115 1.08 3.31 3.21
CA TYR A 115 0.91 2.13 2.38
C TYR A 115 1.94 2.11 1.26
N SER A 116 2.41 0.93 0.88
CA SER A 116 3.45 0.73 -0.14
C SER A 116 3.09 1.27 -1.52
N THR A 117 1.81 1.52 -1.80
CA THR A 117 1.32 2.07 -3.08
C THR A 117 0.80 3.51 -2.97
N ASP A 118 0.98 4.20 -1.84
CA ASP A 118 0.50 5.57 -1.66
C ASP A 118 1.15 6.52 -2.69
N SER A 119 0.35 7.42 -3.27
CA SER A 119 0.80 8.44 -4.23
C SER A 119 1.76 9.45 -3.60
N GLN A 120 1.58 9.73 -2.30
CA GLN A 120 2.37 10.69 -1.55
C GLN A 120 3.84 10.25 -1.41
N LEU A 121 4.14 8.95 -1.45
CA LEU A 121 5.52 8.45 -1.45
C LEU A 121 6.33 9.03 -2.61
N LYS A 122 5.72 9.06 -3.81
CA LYS A 122 6.29 9.69 -5.01
C LYS A 122 6.33 11.21 -4.86
N GLN A 123 5.20 11.81 -4.47
CA GLN A 123 5.04 13.26 -4.35
C GLN A 123 6.10 13.90 -3.43
N TYR A 124 6.38 13.27 -2.29
CA TYR A 124 7.33 13.77 -1.30
C TYR A 124 8.71 13.13 -1.41
N ASN A 125 8.95 12.33 -2.46
CA ASN A 125 10.20 11.62 -2.71
C ASN A 125 10.72 10.88 -1.47
N LEU A 126 9.86 10.04 -0.90
CA LEU A 126 10.16 9.25 0.29
C LEU A 126 10.77 7.90 -0.09
N LEU A 127 11.61 7.39 0.80
CA LEU A 127 12.15 6.04 0.71
C LEU A 127 11.34 5.13 1.63
N ILE A 128 10.77 4.06 1.06
CA ILE A 128 10.24 2.94 1.85
C ILE A 128 11.40 2.07 2.32
N LEU A 129 11.42 1.75 3.61
CA LEU A 129 12.36 0.79 4.19
C LEU A 129 11.89 -0.64 3.93
N GLU A 130 12.82 -1.52 3.55
CA GLU A 130 12.56 -2.95 3.39
C GLU A 130 12.16 -3.57 4.73
N ASP A 131 11.01 -4.25 4.77
CA ASP A 131 10.55 -5.06 5.90
C ASP A 131 11.29 -6.40 5.92
N ASP A 132 12.55 -6.37 6.37
CA ASP A 132 13.49 -7.49 6.31
C ASP A 132 13.18 -8.66 7.28
N ARG A 133 12.19 -8.48 8.16
CA ARG A 133 11.67 -9.52 9.07
C ARG A 133 10.20 -9.86 8.82
N GLN A 134 9.61 -9.35 7.74
CA GLN A 134 8.26 -9.72 7.29
C GLN A 134 7.19 -9.50 8.39
N LEU A 135 7.23 -8.35 9.06
CA LEU A 135 6.21 -7.98 10.03
C LEU A 135 4.85 -7.78 9.34
N PHE A 136 4.84 -7.14 8.18
CA PHE A 136 3.61 -6.74 7.52
C PHE A 136 3.03 -7.88 6.70
N PRO A 137 1.75 -8.23 6.91
CA PRO A 137 1.11 -9.28 6.12
C PRO A 137 0.99 -8.86 4.65
N PRO A 138 1.04 -9.81 3.70
CA PRO A 138 0.91 -9.50 2.29
C PRO A 138 -0.53 -9.15 1.93
N TYR A 139 -0.70 -8.07 1.16
CA TYR A 139 -2.00 -7.65 0.59
C TYR A 139 -1.89 -7.49 -0.92
N GLN A 140 -1.92 -8.61 -1.64
CA GLN A 140 -1.80 -8.61 -3.10
C GLN A 140 -3.09 -8.20 -3.79
N GLY A 141 -2.98 -7.40 -4.84
CA GLY A 141 -4.09 -7.11 -5.73
C GLY A 141 -4.35 -8.26 -6.69
N ALA A 142 -5.59 -8.72 -6.78
CA ALA A 142 -6.01 -9.72 -7.76
C ALA A 142 -7.40 -9.36 -8.33
N PRO A 143 -7.64 -9.60 -9.64
CA PRO A 143 -8.97 -9.47 -10.19
C PRO A 143 -9.94 -10.47 -9.54
N LEU A 144 -11.18 -10.02 -9.33
CA LEU A 144 -12.26 -10.85 -8.79
C LEU A 144 -13.48 -10.74 -9.72
N MET A 145 -14.03 -11.89 -10.09
CA MET A 145 -15.24 -11.95 -10.92
C MET A 145 -16.27 -12.93 -10.37
N ARG A 146 -17.54 -12.72 -10.75
CA ARG A 146 -18.60 -13.68 -10.47
C ARG A 146 -18.43 -14.92 -11.34
N ALA A 147 -18.77 -16.08 -10.78
CA ALA A 147 -18.66 -17.35 -11.50
C ALA A 147 -19.56 -17.39 -12.76
N ASP A 148 -20.77 -16.84 -12.67
CA ASP A 148 -21.73 -16.82 -13.79
C ASP A 148 -21.26 -15.98 -14.98
N LEU A 149 -20.43 -14.96 -14.73
CA LEU A 149 -19.81 -14.16 -15.79
C LEU A 149 -18.70 -14.96 -16.48
N LEU A 150 -17.89 -15.70 -15.71
CA LEU A 150 -16.82 -16.52 -16.26
C LEU A 150 -17.35 -17.69 -17.10
N GLU A 151 -18.46 -18.30 -16.69
CA GLU A 151 -19.12 -19.35 -17.47
C GLU A 151 -19.59 -18.85 -18.83
N LYS A 152 -20.08 -17.60 -18.90
CA LYS A 152 -20.57 -16.98 -20.14
C LYS A 152 -19.44 -16.42 -21.00
N HIS A 153 -18.34 -16.01 -20.38
CA HIS A 153 -17.22 -15.31 -21.00
C HIS A 153 -15.88 -15.89 -20.51
N SER A 154 -15.64 -17.16 -20.84
CA SER A 154 -14.44 -17.89 -20.41
C SER A 154 -13.13 -17.22 -20.86
N GLU A 155 -13.17 -16.44 -21.94
CA GLU A 155 -12.04 -15.66 -22.46
C GLU A 155 -11.51 -14.61 -21.47
N LEU A 156 -12.35 -14.13 -20.55
CA LEU A 156 -11.98 -13.08 -19.58
C LEU A 156 -10.90 -13.55 -18.61
N GLU A 157 -10.89 -14.83 -18.22
CA GLU A 157 -9.84 -15.37 -17.36
C GLU A 157 -8.47 -15.25 -18.03
N GLY A 158 -8.36 -15.65 -19.30
CA GLY A 158 -7.12 -15.56 -20.06
C GLY A 158 -6.65 -14.12 -20.25
N ILE A 159 -7.57 -13.20 -20.50
CA ILE A 159 -7.28 -11.77 -20.66
C ILE A 159 -6.79 -11.16 -19.33
N LEU A 160 -7.52 -11.36 -18.24
CA LEU A 160 -7.19 -10.75 -16.95
C LEU A 160 -5.92 -11.35 -16.32
N ASN A 161 -5.67 -12.65 -16.53
CA ASN A 161 -4.44 -13.29 -16.08
C ASN A 161 -3.18 -12.80 -16.83
N GLN A 162 -3.30 -11.98 -17.88
CA GLN A 162 -2.12 -11.29 -18.46
C GLN A 162 -1.51 -10.28 -17.48
N LEU A 163 -2.28 -9.83 -16.49
CA LEU A 163 -1.80 -8.98 -15.39
C LEU A 163 -1.13 -9.76 -14.26
N ALA A 164 -1.15 -11.10 -14.31
CA ALA A 164 -0.53 -11.94 -13.29
C ALA A 164 0.97 -11.65 -13.18
N GLY A 165 1.44 -11.35 -11.96
CA GLY A 165 2.83 -10.97 -11.73
C GLY A 165 3.29 -9.69 -12.45
N LYS A 166 2.35 -8.88 -12.98
CA LYS A 166 2.60 -7.53 -13.47
C LYS A 166 2.30 -6.51 -12.39
N ILE A 167 2.70 -5.26 -12.62
CA ILE A 167 2.46 -4.10 -11.75
C ILE A 167 3.17 -4.26 -10.41
N THR A 168 4.38 -3.71 -10.32
CA THR A 168 5.10 -3.60 -9.04
C THR A 168 4.46 -2.54 -8.13
N ALA A 169 4.78 -2.55 -6.83
CA ALA A 169 4.31 -1.52 -5.90
C ALA A 169 4.75 -0.10 -6.33
N SER A 170 5.95 0.04 -6.89
CA SER A 170 6.46 1.31 -7.43
C SER A 170 5.67 1.75 -8.67
N GLN A 171 5.33 0.82 -9.57
CA GLN A 171 4.46 1.14 -10.72
C GLN A 171 3.05 1.53 -10.27
N MET A 172 2.50 0.87 -9.26
CA MET A 172 1.19 1.24 -8.70
C MET A 172 1.22 2.60 -8.02
N SER A 173 2.24 2.89 -7.20
CA SER A 173 2.44 4.21 -6.57
C SER A 173 2.57 5.33 -7.61
N GLU A 174 3.28 5.05 -8.72
CA GLU A 174 3.36 5.97 -9.87
C GLU A 174 1.99 6.22 -10.51
N MET A 175 1.22 5.16 -10.79
CA MET A 175 -0.12 5.32 -11.38
C MET A 175 -1.07 6.07 -10.43
N ASN A 176 -1.03 5.78 -9.13
CA ASN A 176 -1.81 6.52 -8.12
C ASN A 176 -1.40 7.99 -8.07
N TYR A 177 -0.09 8.30 -8.17
CA TYR A 177 0.40 9.68 -8.23
C TYR A 177 -0.16 10.45 -9.44
N GLN A 178 -0.21 9.82 -10.61
CA GLN A 178 -0.78 10.43 -11.81
C GLN A 178 -2.28 10.77 -11.65
N VAL A 179 -3.03 9.96 -10.89
CA VAL A 179 -4.44 10.23 -10.61
C VAL A 179 -4.61 11.28 -9.52
N ASP A 180 -4.06 11.03 -8.34
CA ASP A 180 -4.33 11.83 -7.14
C ASP A 180 -3.67 13.21 -7.18
N VAL A 181 -2.50 13.31 -7.83
CA VAL A 181 -1.66 14.52 -7.79
C VAL A 181 -1.63 15.22 -9.14
N GLU A 182 -1.45 14.50 -10.26
CA GLU A 182 -1.45 15.11 -11.60
C GLU A 182 -2.86 15.33 -12.16
N GLY A 183 -3.90 14.77 -11.52
CA GLY A 183 -5.29 14.95 -11.93
C GLY A 183 -5.68 14.20 -13.21
N LYS A 184 -4.91 13.19 -13.63
CA LYS A 184 -5.27 12.33 -14.77
C LYS A 184 -6.45 11.44 -14.39
N THR A 185 -7.24 11.03 -15.37
CA THR A 185 -8.31 10.05 -15.13
C THR A 185 -7.70 8.66 -14.95
N ALA A 186 -8.23 7.88 -14.00
CA ALA A 186 -7.79 6.50 -13.79
C ALA A 186 -7.88 5.64 -15.06
N ALA A 187 -8.88 5.90 -15.91
CA ALA A 187 -9.05 5.22 -17.20
C ALA A 187 -7.88 5.51 -18.17
N SER A 188 -7.45 6.77 -18.27
CA SER A 188 -6.30 7.15 -19.12
C SER A 188 -5.01 6.51 -18.61
N VAL A 189 -4.76 6.57 -17.29
CA VAL A 189 -3.54 6.00 -16.68
C VAL A 189 -3.49 4.48 -16.88
N ALA A 190 -4.62 3.79 -16.68
CA ALA A 190 -4.72 2.35 -16.92
C ALA A 190 -4.49 2.00 -18.40
N HIS A 191 -5.10 2.76 -19.31
CA HIS A 191 -4.90 2.58 -20.75
C HIS A 191 -3.42 2.73 -21.14
N ASP A 192 -2.77 3.80 -20.69
CA ASP A 192 -1.35 4.07 -20.99
C ASP A 192 -0.44 2.96 -20.44
N TYR A 193 -0.73 2.44 -19.24
CA TYR A 193 -0.02 1.29 -18.69
C TYR A 193 -0.18 0.04 -19.57
N LEU A 194 -1.41 -0.30 -19.95
CA LEU A 194 -1.71 -1.47 -20.75
C LEU A 194 -1.06 -1.39 -22.14
N VAL A 195 -1.09 -0.22 -22.79
CA VAL A 195 -0.41 0.02 -24.07
C VAL A 195 1.11 -0.10 -23.91
N LYS A 196 1.69 0.51 -22.88
CA LYS A 196 3.13 0.45 -22.59
C LYS A 196 3.61 -0.99 -22.36
N GLU A 197 2.83 -1.79 -21.64
CA GLU A 197 3.12 -3.21 -21.39
C GLU A 197 2.71 -4.13 -22.54
N LYS A 198 2.20 -3.58 -23.65
CA LYS A 198 1.74 -4.31 -24.84
C LYS A 198 0.61 -5.29 -24.56
N LEU A 199 -0.20 -5.01 -23.55
CA LEU A 199 -1.42 -5.73 -23.19
C LEU A 199 -2.65 -5.20 -23.92
N LEU A 200 -2.55 -4.00 -24.49
CA LEU A 200 -3.57 -3.36 -25.31
C LEU A 200 -2.90 -2.71 -26.54
N GLN A 201 -3.58 -2.74 -27.69
CA GLN A 201 -3.14 -2.05 -28.90
C GLN A 201 -3.50 -0.56 -28.84
N GLN A 202 -2.75 0.28 -29.56
CA GLN A 202 -3.03 1.71 -29.71
C GLN A 202 -4.29 1.97 -30.52
#